data_AF-A0A7X7D5M0-F1
#
_entry.id   AF-A0A7X7D5M0-F1
#
_cell.length_a   1.000
_cell.length_b   1.000
_cell.length_c   1.000
_cell.angle_alpha   90.00
_cell.angle_beta   90.00
_cell.angle_gamma   90.00
#
_symmetry.space_group_name_H-M   'P 1'
#
loop_
_entity.id
_entity.type
_entity.pdbx_description
1 polymer ?
#
loop_
_entity_poly.entity_id
_entity_poly.type
_entity_poly.pdbx_seq_one_letter_code
_entity_poly.pdbx_strand_id
1 'polypeptide(L)'
;MSILFRPWKTPGRLWRELCHVALGLVTGTIAFTITVVLVASTAGMLLVLPLALPLAWVMFAVGHQLASMERSRIASLLDLEILDPVDPLRKHGWFRRLWERTLSWSRWKEMIHHVVSLPLGIVSYALVFGVWCWSIAFIGLPAYVQALPDESAKFWLLEVTQGAGAVLTALVGIVGVVVVAPWVTRGVANVHRRWGSLMLGPRRDSILVETVSRLETSRSAAIDSAEAERRRIERDLHDGAQQRLVALSASLGEARMKLEGGDTEGGKALVVGAHQEAKAAMKEIRDLVRGI
;
A
#
# COMPACT_ATOMS: atom_id res chain seq x y z
N MET A 1 23.62 24.06 -6.14
CA MET A 1 22.77 24.40 -7.31
C MET A 1 21.78 23.29 -7.73
N SER A 2 22.05 22.00 -7.45
CA SER A 2 21.25 20.87 -7.93
C SER A 2 19.85 20.68 -7.31
N ILE A 3 19.59 21.28 -6.14
CA ILE A 3 18.31 21.12 -5.41
C ILE A 3 17.25 22.07 -5.95
N LEU A 4 17.58 23.35 -6.18
CA LEU A 4 16.65 24.40 -6.62
C LEU A 4 15.88 24.01 -7.89
N PHE A 5 16.55 23.39 -8.87
CA PHE A 5 15.95 23.00 -10.15
C PHE A 5 15.42 21.55 -10.18
N ARG A 6 15.30 20.87 -9.03
CA ARG A 6 14.69 19.52 -8.96
C ARG A 6 13.29 19.45 -9.58
N PRO A 7 12.41 20.48 -9.49
CA PRO A 7 11.16 20.56 -10.24
C PRO A 7 11.31 20.30 -11.74
N TRP A 8 12.30 20.92 -12.34
CA TRP A 8 12.51 20.91 -13.79
C TRP A 8 13.19 19.65 -14.31
N LYS A 9 13.79 18.82 -13.45
CA LYS A 9 14.35 17.52 -13.86
C LYS A 9 13.29 16.53 -14.33
N THR A 10 12.04 16.71 -13.92
CA THR A 10 10.91 15.84 -14.26
C THR A 10 9.70 16.70 -14.68
N PRO A 11 9.76 17.36 -15.85
CA PRO A 11 8.73 18.31 -16.28
C PRO A 11 7.37 17.62 -16.48
N GLY A 12 7.34 16.38 -16.99
CA GLY A 12 6.11 15.60 -17.12
C GLY A 12 5.42 15.33 -15.77
N ARG A 13 6.18 15.17 -14.68
CA ARG A 13 5.62 15.05 -13.34
C ARG A 13 5.02 16.37 -12.85
N LEU A 14 5.73 17.48 -13.06
CA LEU A 14 5.23 18.81 -12.68
C LEU A 14 3.93 19.14 -13.42
N TRP A 15 3.85 18.79 -14.71
CA TRP A 15 2.64 18.95 -15.51
C TRP A 15 1.46 18.16 -14.95
N ARG A 16 1.65 16.88 -14.62
CA ARG A 16 0.61 16.06 -13.98
C ARG A 16 0.18 16.61 -12.62
N GLU A 17 1.12 17.14 -11.84
CA GLU A 17 0.83 17.79 -10.56
C GLU A 17 -0.01 19.07 -10.75
N LEU A 18 0.26 19.88 -11.78
CA LEU A 18 -0.57 21.02 -12.16
C LEU A 18 -1.98 20.61 -12.61
N CYS A 19 -2.08 19.61 -13.50
CA CYS A 19 -3.36 19.06 -13.93
C CYS A 19 -4.18 18.54 -12.75
N HIS A 20 -3.54 17.87 -11.79
CA HIS A 20 -4.20 17.39 -10.58
C HIS A 20 -4.79 18.54 -9.76
N VAL A 21 -4.04 19.62 -9.54
CA VAL A 21 -4.52 20.79 -8.80
C VAL A 21 -5.65 21.50 -9.56
N ALA A 22 -5.54 21.65 -10.88
CA ALA A 22 -6.58 22.25 -11.72
C ALA A 22 -7.89 21.46 -11.65
N LEU A 23 -7.81 20.15 -11.86
CA LEU A 23 -8.96 19.25 -11.78
C LEU A 23 -9.48 19.15 -10.35
N GLY A 24 -8.64 19.36 -9.33
CA GLY A 24 -8.97 19.32 -7.90
C GLY A 24 -10.13 20.22 -7.53
N LEU A 25 -10.17 21.43 -8.08
CA LEU A 25 -11.26 22.37 -7.84
C LEU A 25 -12.58 21.85 -8.43
N VAL A 26 -12.55 21.35 -9.67
CA VAL A 26 -13.74 20.87 -10.37
C VAL A 26 -14.29 19.60 -9.72
N THR A 27 -13.44 18.59 -9.52
CA THR A 27 -13.85 17.33 -8.88
C THR A 27 -14.26 17.54 -7.43
N GLY A 28 -13.56 18.41 -6.69
CA GLY A 28 -13.90 18.75 -5.32
C GLY A 28 -15.25 19.46 -5.20
N THR A 29 -15.57 20.36 -6.12
CA THR A 29 -16.89 21.03 -6.18
C THR A 29 -18.00 20.02 -6.42
N ILE A 30 -17.82 19.10 -7.38
CA ILE A 30 -18.79 18.05 -7.69
C ILE A 30 -18.98 17.13 -6.49
N ALA A 31 -17.87 16.62 -5.93
CA ALA A 31 -17.90 15.68 -4.80
C ALA A 31 -18.51 16.31 -3.54
N PHE A 32 -18.14 17.55 -3.22
CA PHE A 32 -18.72 18.32 -2.12
C PHE A 32 -20.22 18.49 -2.29
N THR A 33 -20.67 18.97 -3.46
CA THR A 33 -22.09 19.26 -3.72
C THR A 33 -22.93 17.99 -3.60
N ILE A 34 -22.51 16.91 -4.26
CA ILE A 34 -23.21 15.62 -4.20
C ILE A 34 -23.26 15.10 -2.76
N THR A 35 -22.13 15.14 -2.04
CA THR A 35 -22.05 14.62 -0.67
C THR A 35 -22.93 15.42 0.28
N VAL A 36 -22.87 16.75 0.24
CA VAL A 36 -23.67 17.61 1.12
C VAL A 36 -25.16 17.44 0.84
N VAL A 37 -25.57 17.39 -0.43
CA VAL A 37 -26.97 17.13 -0.80
C VAL A 37 -27.43 15.77 -0.29
N LEU A 38 -26.66 14.69 -0.52
CA LEU A 38 -27.03 13.35 -0.06
C LEU A 38 -27.07 13.25 1.47
N VAL A 39 -26.12 13.87 2.18
CA VAL A 39 -26.12 13.90 3.65
C VAL A 39 -27.32 14.69 4.18
N ALA A 40 -27.57 15.89 3.64
CA ALA A 40 -28.69 16.73 4.07
C ALA A 40 -30.05 16.07 3.79
N SER A 41 -30.23 15.49 2.60
CA SER A 41 -31.45 14.77 2.25
C SER A 41 -31.63 13.51 3.10
N THR A 42 -30.56 12.74 3.35
CA THR A 42 -30.61 11.57 4.26
C THR A 42 -30.99 11.99 5.67
N ALA A 43 -30.38 13.05 6.19
CA ALA A 43 -30.63 13.57 7.52
C ALA A 43 -32.07 14.09 7.66
N GLY A 44 -32.57 14.83 6.66
CA GLY A 44 -33.94 15.32 6.64
C GLY A 44 -34.99 14.20 6.58
N MET A 45 -34.67 13.07 5.94
CA MET A 45 -35.54 11.91 5.84
C MET A 45 -35.49 10.97 7.05
N LEU A 46 -34.61 11.19 8.04
CA LEU A 46 -34.51 10.34 9.24
C LEU A 46 -35.82 10.22 10.02
N LEU A 47 -36.66 11.27 9.98
CA LEU A 47 -38.00 11.27 10.60
C LEU A 47 -38.94 10.26 9.90
N VAL A 48 -38.69 9.96 8.63
CA VAL A 48 -39.40 8.97 7.82
C VAL A 48 -38.45 7.80 7.55
N LEU A 49 -38.20 7.01 8.58
CA LEU A 49 -37.26 5.86 8.59
C LEU A 49 -37.29 5.00 7.31
N PRO A 50 -38.46 4.61 6.74
CA PRO A 50 -38.50 3.78 5.53
C PRO A 50 -37.82 4.43 4.32
N LEU A 51 -37.88 5.76 4.20
CA LEU A 51 -37.31 6.52 3.08
C LEU A 51 -35.84 6.91 3.32
N ALA A 52 -35.43 7.07 4.59
CA ALA A 52 -34.04 7.35 4.95
C ALA A 52 -33.07 6.22 4.55
N LEU A 53 -33.51 4.97 4.65
CA LEU A 53 -32.67 3.79 4.42
C LEU A 53 -32.16 3.65 2.97
N PRO A 54 -33.01 3.68 1.92
CA PRO A 54 -32.52 3.64 0.55
C PRO A 54 -31.65 4.85 0.21
N LEU A 55 -31.96 6.02 0.77
CA LEU A 55 -31.18 7.23 0.54
C LEU A 55 -29.79 7.16 1.20
N ALA A 56 -29.70 6.64 2.42
CA ALA A 56 -28.42 6.34 3.08
C ALA A 56 -27.59 5.33 2.28
N TRP A 57 -28.24 4.32 1.68
CA TRP A 57 -27.54 3.38 0.79
C TRP A 57 -26.93 4.09 -0.41
N VAL A 58 -27.71 4.94 -1.08
CA VAL A 58 -27.24 5.75 -2.22
C VAL A 58 -26.11 6.67 -1.80
N MET A 59 -26.23 7.35 -0.66
CA MET A 59 -25.19 8.21 -0.09
C MET A 59 -23.84 7.49 0.01
N PHE A 60 -23.80 6.32 0.65
CA PHE A 60 -22.55 5.55 0.79
C PHE A 60 -22.08 4.93 -0.52
N ALA A 61 -22.98 4.51 -1.42
CA ALA A 61 -22.61 3.94 -2.71
C ALA A 61 -21.99 4.98 -3.65
N VAL A 62 -22.62 6.15 -3.78
CA VAL A 62 -22.12 7.26 -4.59
C VAL A 62 -20.84 7.81 -3.98
N GLY A 63 -20.80 7.99 -2.66
CA GLY A 63 -19.63 8.44 -1.94
C GLY A 63 -18.40 7.54 -2.13
N HIS A 64 -18.61 6.23 -2.19
CA HIS A 64 -17.54 5.28 -2.54
C HIS A 64 -17.04 5.45 -3.96
N GLN A 65 -17.94 5.60 -4.93
CA GLN A 65 -17.51 5.78 -6.32
C GLN A 65 -16.72 7.06 -6.50
N LEU A 66 -17.14 8.15 -5.86
CA LEU A 66 -16.35 9.38 -5.85
C LEU A 66 -14.97 9.16 -5.23
N ALA A 67 -14.86 8.39 -4.14
CA ALA A 67 -13.58 8.06 -3.52
C ALA A 67 -12.70 7.16 -4.42
N SER A 68 -13.29 6.21 -5.14
CA SER A 68 -12.58 5.36 -6.11
C SER A 68 -12.05 6.18 -7.30
N MET A 69 -12.87 7.09 -7.83
CA MET A 69 -12.45 8.04 -8.87
C MET A 69 -11.29 8.92 -8.37
N GLU A 70 -11.34 9.40 -7.14
CA GLU A 70 -10.27 10.20 -6.56
C GLU A 70 -8.98 9.41 -6.35
N ARG A 71 -9.07 8.16 -5.85
CA ARG A 71 -7.91 7.25 -5.74
C ARG A 71 -7.27 7.00 -7.11
N SER A 72 -8.07 6.76 -8.15
CA SER A 72 -7.60 6.60 -9.53
C SER A 72 -6.91 7.87 -10.07
N ARG A 73 -7.45 9.04 -9.75
CA ARG A 73 -6.87 10.32 -10.12
C ARG A 73 -5.54 10.60 -9.41
N ILE A 74 -5.42 10.25 -8.14
CA ILE A 74 -4.16 10.32 -7.38
C ILE A 74 -3.14 9.34 -7.94
N ALA A 75 -3.55 8.11 -8.26
CA ALA A 75 -2.67 7.11 -8.87
C ALA A 75 -2.12 7.60 -10.23
N SER A 76 -2.99 8.08 -11.11
CA SER A 76 -2.62 8.52 -12.46
C SER A 76 -1.79 9.81 -12.52
N LEU A 77 -2.12 10.82 -11.70
CA LEU A 77 -1.48 12.14 -11.78
C LEU A 77 -0.37 12.35 -10.74
N LEU A 78 -0.44 11.69 -9.58
CA LEU A 78 0.52 11.86 -8.50
C LEU A 78 1.45 10.67 -8.28
N ASP A 79 1.29 9.60 -9.08
CA ASP A 79 2.04 8.34 -9.01
C ASP A 79 1.97 7.69 -7.60
N LEU A 80 0.80 7.74 -6.97
CA LEU A 80 0.56 7.15 -5.65
C LEU A 80 -0.66 6.22 -5.69
N GLU A 81 -0.41 4.92 -5.65
CA GLU A 81 -1.47 3.92 -5.51
C GLU A 81 -1.98 3.87 -4.07
N ILE A 82 -3.28 4.10 -3.90
CA ILE A 82 -3.96 4.03 -2.60
C ILE A 82 -4.90 2.83 -2.66
N LEU A 83 -4.62 1.81 -1.84
CA LEU A 83 -5.46 0.62 -1.72
C LEU A 83 -6.84 0.98 -1.15
N ASP A 84 -7.88 0.29 -1.63
CA ASP A 84 -9.23 0.46 -1.10
C ASP A 84 -9.31 -0.03 0.35
N PRO A 85 -9.66 0.83 1.32
CA PRO A 85 -9.74 0.43 2.73
C PRO A 85 -11.03 -0.30 3.07
N VAL A 86 -11.97 -0.43 2.14
CA VAL A 86 -13.27 -1.02 2.40
C VAL A 86 -13.32 -2.47 1.91
N ASP A 87 -13.46 -3.39 2.86
CA ASP A 87 -13.69 -4.80 2.55
C ASP A 87 -15.00 -5.01 1.76
N PRO A 88 -15.04 -6.02 0.87
CA PRO A 88 -16.26 -6.40 0.18
C PRO A 88 -17.34 -6.84 1.17
N LEU A 89 -18.61 -6.50 0.88
CA LEU A 89 -19.75 -6.75 1.77
C LEU A 89 -19.92 -8.25 2.04
N ARG A 90 -19.81 -8.67 3.32
CA ARG A 90 -19.88 -10.09 3.72
C ARG A 90 -21.30 -10.55 4.04
N LYS A 91 -22.19 -9.64 4.45
CA LYS A 91 -23.55 -10.01 4.89
C LYS A 91 -24.53 -10.13 3.70
N HIS A 92 -25.48 -11.05 3.84
CA HIS A 92 -26.61 -11.23 2.93
C HIS A 92 -27.83 -10.43 3.42
N GLY A 93 -28.57 -9.83 2.48
CA GLY A 93 -29.72 -8.96 2.77
C GLY A 93 -29.36 -7.47 2.79
N TRP A 94 -30.21 -6.63 2.17
CA TRP A 94 -29.92 -5.22 1.95
C TRP A 94 -29.86 -4.41 3.26
N PHE A 95 -30.76 -4.65 4.23
CA PHE A 95 -30.70 -4.00 5.54
C PHE A 95 -29.39 -4.25 6.29
N ARG A 96 -28.93 -5.50 6.33
CA ARG A 96 -27.69 -5.87 7.03
C ARG A 96 -26.46 -5.26 6.37
N ARG A 97 -26.44 -5.19 5.04
CA ARG A 97 -25.39 -4.50 4.27
C ARG A 97 -25.39 -2.99 4.52
N LEU A 98 -26.56 -2.36 4.66
CA LEU A 98 -26.66 -0.94 5.01
C LEU A 98 -26.11 -0.68 6.41
N TRP A 99 -26.48 -1.53 7.38
CA TRP A 99 -25.98 -1.44 8.76
C TRP A 99 -24.46 -1.65 8.85
N GLU A 100 -23.92 -2.58 8.06
CA GLU A 100 -22.47 -2.80 7.93
C GLU A 100 -21.75 -1.56 7.35
N ARG A 101 -22.39 -0.85 6.41
CA ARG A 101 -21.86 0.40 5.83
C ARG A 101 -21.89 1.58 6.80
N THR A 102 -22.99 1.79 7.52
CA THR A 102 -23.14 2.93 8.43
C THR A 102 -22.18 2.86 9.62
N LEU A 103 -21.87 1.65 10.10
CA LEU A 103 -20.92 1.43 11.19
C LEU A 103 -19.44 1.48 10.73
N SER A 104 -19.18 1.40 9.43
CA SER A 104 -17.81 1.41 8.90
C SER A 104 -17.22 2.83 8.96
N TRP A 105 -16.22 3.02 9.83
CA TRP A 105 -15.50 4.29 9.90
C TRP A 105 -14.83 4.70 8.58
N SER A 106 -14.36 3.74 7.79
CA SER A 106 -13.73 4.02 6.50
C SER A 106 -14.71 4.73 5.54
N ARG A 107 -16.00 4.41 5.59
CA ARG A 107 -17.05 5.08 4.81
C ARG A 107 -17.23 6.54 5.21
N TRP A 108 -17.19 6.82 6.50
CA TRP A 108 -17.28 8.20 7.01
C TRP A 108 -16.04 9.03 6.63
N LYS A 109 -14.85 8.43 6.59
CA LYS A 109 -13.65 9.11 6.07
C LYS A 109 -13.81 9.51 4.60
N GLU A 110 -14.40 8.67 3.76
CA GLU A 110 -14.72 9.03 2.36
C GLU A 110 -15.63 10.27 2.32
N MET A 111 -16.64 10.35 3.19
CA MET A 111 -17.57 11.50 3.23
C MET A 111 -16.86 12.77 3.69
N ILE A 112 -16.06 12.68 4.75
CA ILE A 112 -15.26 13.80 5.28
C ILE A 112 -14.29 14.29 4.21
N HIS A 113 -13.64 13.38 3.49
CA HIS A 113 -12.75 13.74 2.39
C HIS A 113 -13.48 14.58 1.32
N HIS A 114 -14.68 14.16 0.89
CA HIS A 114 -15.45 14.91 -0.10
C HIS A 114 -15.89 16.29 0.39
N VAL A 115 -16.27 16.42 1.67
CA VAL A 115 -16.61 17.72 2.26
C VAL A 115 -15.40 18.65 2.31
N VAL A 116 -14.21 18.12 2.64
CA VAL A 116 -12.97 18.91 2.71
C VAL A 116 -12.36 19.16 1.32
N SER A 117 -12.74 18.38 0.31
CA SER A 117 -12.16 18.46 -1.04
C SER A 117 -12.37 19.84 -1.69
N LEU A 118 -13.52 20.49 -1.48
CA LEU A 118 -13.80 21.83 -1.99
C LEU A 118 -12.90 22.90 -1.36
N PRO A 119 -12.89 23.13 -0.03
CA PRO A 119 -12.03 24.16 0.55
C PRO A 119 -10.55 23.89 0.29
N LEU A 120 -10.10 22.63 0.37
CA LEU A 120 -8.73 22.27 0.03
C LEU A 120 -8.42 22.54 -1.45
N GLY A 121 -9.35 22.23 -2.35
CA GLY A 121 -9.26 22.49 -3.78
C GLY A 121 -9.16 23.98 -4.10
N ILE A 122 -10.00 24.82 -3.48
CA ILE A 122 -9.98 26.29 -3.63
C ILE A 122 -8.63 26.85 -3.20
N VAL A 123 -8.17 26.52 -2.00
CA VAL A 123 -6.88 27.00 -1.47
C VAL A 123 -5.72 26.54 -2.35
N SER A 124 -5.73 25.26 -2.76
CA SER A 124 -4.69 24.68 -3.61
C SER A 124 -4.64 25.34 -4.99
N TYR A 125 -5.81 25.52 -5.61
CA TYR A 125 -5.94 26.16 -6.91
C TYR A 125 -5.49 27.61 -6.86
N ALA A 126 -6.04 28.39 -5.92
CA ALA A 126 -5.71 29.80 -5.75
C ALA A 126 -4.22 30.01 -5.46
N LEU A 127 -3.63 29.17 -4.60
CA LEU A 127 -2.20 29.25 -4.29
C LEU A 127 -1.33 28.91 -5.51
N VAL A 128 -1.58 27.77 -6.16
CA VAL A 128 -0.73 27.33 -7.28
C VAL A 128 -0.91 28.25 -8.48
N PHE A 129 -2.13 28.40 -8.98
CA PHE A 129 -2.38 29.22 -10.16
C PHE A 129 -2.16 30.71 -9.90
N GLY A 130 -2.44 31.19 -8.67
CA GLY A 130 -2.10 32.56 -8.28
C GLY A 130 -0.61 32.83 -8.37
N VAL A 131 0.24 31.95 -7.83
CA VAL A 131 1.70 32.09 -7.91
C VAL A 131 2.18 32.05 -9.36
N TRP A 132 1.66 31.14 -10.19
CA TRP A 132 2.01 31.09 -11.63
C TRP A 132 1.59 32.39 -12.35
N CYS A 133 0.33 32.81 -12.20
CA CYS A 133 -0.20 33.99 -12.86
C CYS A 133 0.51 35.28 -12.41
N TRP A 134 0.76 35.46 -11.11
CA TRP A 134 1.48 36.64 -10.61
C TRP A 134 2.93 36.66 -11.09
N SER A 135 3.60 35.50 -11.11
CA SER A 135 4.98 35.43 -11.60
C SER A 135 5.07 35.81 -13.08
N ILE A 136 4.14 35.32 -13.91
CA ILE A 136 4.06 35.67 -15.34
C ILE A 136 3.71 37.15 -15.52
N ALA A 137 2.76 37.67 -14.74
CA ALA A 137 2.36 39.08 -14.80
C ALA A 137 3.55 40.00 -14.48
N PHE A 138 4.37 39.66 -13.48
CA PHE A 138 5.57 40.42 -13.13
C PHE A 138 6.63 40.43 -14.24
N ILE A 139 6.75 39.34 -15.02
CA ILE A 139 7.64 39.31 -16.19
C ILE A 139 7.16 40.29 -17.27
N GLY A 140 5.85 40.39 -17.50
CA GLY A 140 5.27 41.32 -18.49
C GLY A 140 5.19 42.77 -18.04
N LEU A 141 5.44 43.04 -16.76
CA LEU A 141 5.23 44.34 -16.13
C LEU A 141 6.09 45.48 -16.71
N PRO A 142 7.36 45.28 -17.11
CA PRO A 142 8.14 46.34 -17.77
C PRO A 142 7.53 46.80 -19.09
N ALA A 143 6.96 45.89 -19.87
CA ALA A 143 6.31 46.25 -21.13
C ALA A 143 5.00 47.02 -20.88
N TYR A 144 4.27 46.64 -19.82
CA TYR A 144 3.07 47.35 -19.40
C TYR A 144 3.36 48.77 -18.90
N VAL A 145 4.39 48.94 -18.07
CA VAL A 145 4.80 50.27 -17.55
C VAL A 145 5.29 51.19 -18.68
N GLN A 146 5.91 50.65 -19.74
CA GLN A 146 6.27 51.38 -20.97
C GLN A 146 5.09 51.85 -21.81
N ALA A 147 3.92 51.27 -21.65
CA ALA A 147 2.72 51.71 -22.34
C ALA A 147 1.93 52.78 -21.56
N LEU A 148 2.31 53.07 -20.30
CA LEU A 148 1.57 54.00 -19.44
C LEU A 148 2.05 55.45 -19.59
N PRO A 149 1.14 56.44 -19.61
CA PRO A 149 1.49 57.86 -19.71
C PRO A 149 2.38 58.38 -18.58
N ASP A 150 2.13 57.90 -17.36
CA ASP A 150 2.87 58.28 -16.15
C ASP A 150 4.07 57.37 -15.89
N GLU A 151 4.37 56.43 -16.82
CA GLU A 151 5.55 55.57 -16.77
C GLU A 151 5.72 54.82 -15.43
N SER A 152 4.60 54.59 -14.74
CA SER A 152 4.55 54.00 -13.41
C SER A 152 3.24 53.23 -13.21
N ALA A 153 3.32 52.11 -12.50
CA ALA A 153 2.16 51.31 -12.13
C ALA A 153 2.07 51.17 -10.61
N LYS A 154 0.94 51.58 -10.03
CA LYS A 154 0.66 51.49 -8.58
C LYS A 154 -0.19 50.26 -8.26
N PHE A 155 0.38 49.32 -7.52
CA PHE A 155 -0.24 48.11 -7.01
C PHE A 155 -0.33 48.15 -5.48
N TRP A 156 -1.41 48.74 -4.96
CA TRP A 156 -1.65 48.88 -3.52
C TRP A 156 -0.51 49.59 -2.78
N LEU A 157 0.46 48.85 -2.22
CA LEU A 157 1.64 49.38 -1.52
C LEU A 157 2.90 49.46 -2.40
N LEU A 158 2.86 48.91 -3.62
CA LEU A 158 4.00 48.84 -4.53
C LEU A 158 3.81 49.79 -5.70
N GLU A 159 4.74 50.72 -5.88
CA GLU A 159 4.83 51.54 -7.09
C GLU A 159 6.02 51.05 -7.91
N VAL A 160 5.75 50.60 -9.13
CA VAL A 160 6.79 50.16 -10.06
C VAL A 160 6.96 51.23 -11.13
N THR A 161 8.12 51.87 -11.11
CA THR A 161 8.53 52.88 -12.10
C THR A 161 9.36 52.25 -13.22
N GLN A 162 9.46 52.96 -14.34
CA GLN A 162 10.41 52.67 -15.42
C GLN A 162 11.85 52.45 -14.94
N GLY A 163 12.63 51.75 -15.76
CA GLY A 163 14.05 51.53 -15.52
C GLY A 163 14.30 50.40 -14.51
N ALA A 164 15.11 50.66 -13.49
CA ALA A 164 15.62 49.61 -12.58
C ALA A 164 14.50 48.90 -11.78
N GLY A 165 13.44 49.63 -11.39
CA GLY A 165 12.30 49.07 -10.68
C GLY A 165 11.56 48.02 -11.50
N ALA A 166 11.19 48.37 -12.73
CA ALA A 166 10.58 47.45 -13.69
C ALA A 166 11.45 46.20 -13.95
N VAL A 167 12.75 46.37 -14.20
CA VAL A 167 13.68 45.24 -14.42
C VAL A 167 13.73 44.32 -13.20
N LEU A 168 13.82 44.87 -11.99
CA LEU A 168 13.83 44.08 -10.75
C LEU A 168 12.54 43.28 -10.59
N THR A 169 11.37 43.89 -10.85
CA THR A 169 10.08 43.19 -10.80
C THR A 169 10.02 42.04 -11.82
N ALA A 170 10.53 42.24 -13.02
CA ALA A 170 10.62 41.17 -14.01
C ALA A 170 11.56 40.04 -13.57
N LEU A 171 12.71 40.36 -12.97
CA LEU A 171 13.61 39.35 -12.39
C LEU A 171 12.92 38.57 -11.27
N VAL A 172 12.15 39.23 -10.39
CA VAL A 172 11.33 38.56 -9.37
C VAL A 172 10.30 37.65 -10.02
N GLY A 173 9.66 38.08 -11.11
CA GLY A 173 8.75 37.24 -11.90
C GLY A 173 9.43 36.01 -12.50
N ILE A 174 10.64 36.16 -13.07
CA ILE A 174 11.43 35.04 -13.60
C ILE A 174 11.78 34.05 -12.48
N VAL A 175 12.26 34.54 -11.33
CA VAL A 175 12.52 33.69 -10.15
C VAL A 175 11.24 33.02 -9.67
N GLY A 176 10.11 33.72 -9.73
CA GLY A 176 8.78 33.19 -9.45
C GLY A 176 8.42 31.99 -10.32
N VAL A 177 8.50 32.14 -11.65
CA VAL A 177 8.20 31.07 -12.61
C VAL A 177 9.20 29.92 -12.51
N VAL A 178 10.49 30.21 -12.39
CA VAL A 178 11.56 29.21 -12.47
C VAL A 178 11.77 28.48 -11.14
N VAL A 179 11.52 29.11 -9.99
CA VAL A 179 11.80 28.52 -8.69
C VAL A 179 10.53 28.38 -7.87
N VAL A 180 9.83 29.47 -7.61
CA VAL A 180 8.76 29.49 -6.60
C VAL A 180 7.55 28.64 -7.05
N ALA A 181 7.01 28.89 -8.24
CA ALA A 181 5.80 28.25 -8.72
C ALA A 181 5.92 26.72 -8.82
N PRO A 182 7.00 26.15 -9.39
CA PRO A 182 7.19 24.70 -9.44
C PRO A 182 7.31 24.05 -8.05
N TRP A 183 7.98 24.72 -7.10
CA TRP A 183 8.10 24.23 -5.72
C TRP A 183 6.78 24.29 -4.96
N VAL A 184 6.00 25.36 -5.14
CA VAL A 184 4.65 25.48 -4.59
C VAL A 184 3.75 24.38 -5.13
N THR A 185 3.74 24.14 -6.45
CA THR A 185 3.01 23.02 -7.06
C THR A 185 3.39 21.68 -6.45
N ARG A 186 4.69 21.40 -6.30
CA ARG A 186 5.19 20.16 -5.65
C ARG A 186 4.75 20.04 -4.20
N GLY A 187 4.85 21.13 -3.45
CA GLY A 187 4.43 21.19 -2.06
C GLY A 187 2.96 20.85 -1.90
N VAL A 188 2.10 21.50 -2.68
CA VAL A 188 0.65 21.26 -2.70
C VAL A 188 0.34 19.82 -3.13
N ALA A 189 0.96 19.33 -4.20
CA ALA A 189 0.78 17.93 -4.63
C ALA A 189 1.15 16.93 -3.52
N ASN A 190 2.20 17.20 -2.73
CA ASN A 190 2.56 16.37 -1.58
C ASN A 190 1.54 16.44 -0.44
N VAL A 191 0.92 17.60 -0.21
CA VAL A 191 -0.21 17.72 0.74
C VAL A 191 -1.38 16.85 0.29
N HIS A 192 -1.74 16.89 -1.00
CA HIS A 192 -2.80 16.05 -1.58
C HIS A 192 -2.49 14.56 -1.47
N ARG A 193 -1.25 14.13 -1.75
CA ARG A 193 -0.80 12.73 -1.52
C ARG A 193 -1.04 12.29 -0.08
N ARG A 194 -0.60 13.11 0.88
CA ARG A 194 -0.74 12.81 2.32
C ARG A 194 -2.20 12.77 2.74
N TRP A 195 -2.98 13.77 2.35
CA TRP A 195 -4.41 13.84 2.64
C TRP A 195 -5.17 12.65 2.06
N GLY A 196 -4.93 12.31 0.80
CA GLY A 196 -5.49 11.14 0.13
C GLY A 196 -5.12 9.85 0.86
N SER A 197 -3.84 9.65 1.21
CA SER A 197 -3.40 8.46 1.95
C SER A 197 -4.02 8.35 3.34
N LEU A 198 -4.19 9.47 4.05
CA LEU A 198 -4.77 9.51 5.40
C LEU A 198 -6.27 9.18 5.37
N MET A 199 -7.01 9.80 4.45
CA MET A 199 -8.46 9.70 4.40
C MET A 199 -8.93 8.49 3.62
N LEU A 200 -8.37 8.27 2.42
CA LEU A 200 -8.80 7.23 1.48
C LEU A 200 -7.98 5.95 1.57
N GLY A 201 -6.92 5.91 2.37
CA GLY A 201 -6.11 4.70 2.57
C GLY A 201 -6.57 3.80 3.72
N PRO A 202 -6.06 2.55 3.77
CA PRO A 202 -6.30 1.60 4.87
C PRO A 202 -5.84 2.17 6.21
N ARG A 203 -6.48 1.74 7.30
CA ARG A 203 -5.93 2.02 8.64
C ARG A 203 -4.61 1.26 8.77
N ARG A 204 -3.60 1.86 9.40
CA ARG A 204 -2.29 1.20 9.63
C ARG A 204 -2.46 -0.16 10.31
N ASP A 205 -3.45 -0.28 11.20
CA ASP A 205 -3.76 -1.51 11.93
C ASP A 205 -4.20 -2.65 11.03
N SER A 206 -4.96 -2.39 9.95
CA SER A 206 -5.42 -3.45 9.04
C SER A 206 -4.27 -4.04 8.23
N ILE A 207 -3.31 -3.21 7.83
CA ILE A 207 -2.08 -3.65 7.13
C ILE A 207 -1.22 -4.52 8.06
N LEU A 208 -1.09 -4.12 9.33
CA LEU A 208 -0.35 -4.88 10.33
C LEU A 208 -0.99 -6.24 10.60
N VAL A 209 -2.32 -6.28 10.79
CA VAL A 209 -3.05 -7.54 11.01
C VAL A 209 -2.93 -8.48 9.80
N GLU A 210 -3.04 -7.97 8.57
CA GLU A 210 -2.85 -8.79 7.37
C GLU A 210 -1.43 -9.34 7.27
N THR A 211 -0.43 -8.52 7.57
CA THR A 211 0.99 -8.93 7.55
C THR A 211 1.27 -10.01 8.60
N VAL A 212 0.76 -9.83 9.83
CA VAL A 212 0.88 -10.83 10.90
C VAL A 212 0.18 -12.13 10.50
N SER A 213 -1.04 -12.07 9.98
CA SER A 213 -1.78 -13.26 9.54
C SER A 213 -1.06 -14.01 8.41
N ARG A 214 -0.46 -13.29 7.46
CA ARG A 214 0.39 -13.91 6.41
C ARG A 214 1.62 -14.59 7.00
N LEU A 215 2.30 -13.95 7.96
CA LEU A 215 3.45 -14.52 8.65
C LEU A 215 3.07 -15.76 9.47
N GLU A 216 1.95 -15.74 10.17
CA GLU A 216 1.41 -16.88 10.91
C GLU A 216 1.08 -18.05 9.97
N THR A 217 0.43 -17.77 8.84
CA THR A 217 0.11 -18.79 7.83
C THR A 217 1.38 -19.41 7.25
N SER A 218 2.37 -18.57 6.89
CA SER A 218 3.66 -19.06 6.38
C SER A 218 4.43 -19.85 7.43
N ARG A 219 4.36 -19.44 8.71
CA ARG A 219 5.00 -20.16 9.82
C ARG A 219 4.33 -21.51 10.06
N SER A 220 3.00 -21.57 10.02
CA SER A 220 2.25 -22.82 10.15
C SER A 220 2.65 -23.79 9.02
N ALA A 221 2.64 -23.33 7.77
CA ALA A 221 3.03 -24.16 6.62
C ALA A 221 4.47 -24.69 6.73
N ALA A 222 5.41 -23.87 7.24
CA ALA A 222 6.78 -24.30 7.47
C ALA A 222 6.89 -25.36 8.60
N ILE A 223 6.14 -25.18 9.69
CA ILE A 223 6.07 -26.15 10.80
C ILE A 223 5.46 -27.47 10.31
N ASP A 224 4.35 -27.43 9.58
CA ASP A 224 3.67 -28.60 9.03
C ASP A 224 4.60 -29.38 8.09
N SER A 225 5.37 -28.67 7.25
CA SER A 225 6.37 -29.27 6.38
C SER A 225 7.50 -29.92 7.17
N ALA A 226 8.01 -29.28 8.23
CA ALA A 226 9.05 -29.84 9.08
C ALA A 226 8.56 -31.07 9.87
N GLU A 227 7.30 -31.06 10.34
CA GLU A 227 6.71 -32.20 11.05
C GLU A 227 6.45 -33.38 10.11
N ALA A 228 6.03 -33.12 8.86
CA ALA A 228 5.92 -34.15 7.83
C ALA A 228 7.28 -34.79 7.51
N GLU A 229 8.32 -33.97 7.40
CA GLU A 229 9.71 -34.43 7.20
C GLU A 229 10.17 -35.32 8.34
N ARG A 230 9.98 -34.86 9.59
CA ARG A 230 10.33 -35.63 10.79
C ARG A 230 9.63 -36.99 10.82
N ARG A 231 8.32 -37.02 10.56
CA ARG A 231 7.54 -38.28 10.51
C ARG A 231 8.04 -39.22 9.40
N ARG A 232 8.54 -38.68 8.29
CA ARG A 232 9.14 -39.50 7.23
C ARG A 232 10.46 -40.12 7.70
N ILE A 233 11.36 -39.31 8.26
CA ILE A 233 12.64 -39.79 8.80
C ILE A 233 12.43 -40.84 9.90
N GLU A 234 11.47 -40.62 10.80
CA GLU A 234 11.14 -41.57 11.85
C GLU A 234 10.64 -42.91 11.30
N ARG A 235 9.79 -42.88 10.26
CA ARG A 235 9.32 -44.08 9.59
C ARG A 235 10.46 -44.80 8.84
N ASP A 236 11.25 -44.07 8.07
CA ASP A 236 12.37 -44.64 7.31
C ASP A 236 13.41 -45.27 8.25
N LEU A 237 13.66 -44.65 9.41
CA LEU A 237 14.55 -45.19 10.43
C LEU A 237 13.97 -46.44 11.10
N HIS A 238 12.67 -46.41 11.45
CA HIS A 238 12.00 -47.54 12.07
C HIS A 238 11.94 -48.75 11.13
N ASP A 239 11.51 -48.54 9.89
CA ASP A 239 11.39 -49.60 8.90
C ASP A 239 12.78 -50.16 8.51
N GLY A 240 13.78 -49.28 8.36
CA GLY A 240 15.17 -49.68 8.12
C GLY A 240 15.76 -50.49 9.29
N ALA A 241 15.50 -50.09 10.54
CA ALA A 241 15.93 -50.83 11.72
C ALA A 241 15.23 -52.21 11.82
N GLN A 242 13.93 -52.28 11.53
CA GLN A 242 13.18 -53.53 11.52
C GLN A 242 13.70 -54.53 10.49
N GLN A 243 13.91 -54.09 9.24
CA GLN A 243 14.44 -54.95 8.18
C GLN A 243 15.81 -55.55 8.57
N ARG A 244 16.69 -54.73 9.15
CA ARG A 244 18.02 -55.18 9.59
C ARG A 244 17.95 -56.14 10.79
N LEU A 245 17.07 -55.91 11.77
CA LEU A 245 16.88 -56.82 12.91
C LEU A 245 16.33 -58.19 12.49
N VAL A 246 15.43 -58.22 11.51
CA VAL A 246 14.91 -59.47 10.93
C VAL A 246 16.02 -60.23 10.21
N ALA A 247 16.82 -59.55 9.37
CA ALA A 247 17.95 -60.15 8.66
C ALA A 247 19.03 -60.71 9.63
N LEU A 248 19.32 -59.96 10.70
CA LEU A 248 20.26 -60.39 11.74
C LEU A 248 19.76 -61.63 12.49
N SER A 249 18.46 -61.65 12.83
CA SER A 249 17.83 -62.79 13.51
C SER A 249 17.85 -64.05 12.64
N ALA A 250 17.59 -63.91 11.34
CA ALA A 250 17.67 -65.01 10.37
C ALA A 250 19.10 -65.56 10.24
N SER A 251 20.10 -64.67 10.12
CA SER A 251 21.52 -65.05 10.00
C SER A 251 22.03 -65.77 11.26
N LEU A 252 21.62 -65.33 12.44
CA LEU A 252 21.93 -66.01 13.70
C LEU A 252 21.22 -67.36 13.84
N GLY A 253 19.98 -67.48 13.34
CA GLY A 253 19.27 -68.75 13.26
C GLY A 253 19.98 -69.77 12.39
N GLU A 254 20.46 -69.36 11.20
CA GLU A 254 21.25 -70.21 10.31
C GLU A 254 22.59 -70.62 10.95
N ALA A 255 23.28 -69.67 11.60
CA ALA A 255 24.52 -69.96 12.32
C ALA A 255 24.32 -71.02 13.40
N ARG A 256 23.23 -70.92 14.17
CA ARG A 256 22.87 -71.90 15.20
C ARG A 256 22.62 -73.29 14.61
N MET A 257 21.87 -73.39 13.51
CA MET A 257 21.61 -74.68 12.84
C MET A 257 22.91 -75.34 12.35
N LYS A 258 23.85 -74.58 11.78
CA LYS A 258 25.14 -75.13 11.32
C LYS A 258 26.02 -75.63 12.47
N LEU A 259 26.05 -74.89 13.59
CA LEU A 259 26.77 -75.30 14.80
C LEU A 259 26.18 -76.58 15.41
N GLU A 260 24.84 -76.70 15.48
CA GLU A 260 24.15 -77.89 15.98
C GLU A 260 24.32 -79.09 15.03
N GLY A 261 24.47 -78.85 13.72
CA GLY A 261 24.69 -79.86 12.67
C GLY A 261 26.14 -80.32 12.48
N GLY A 262 27.11 -79.82 13.26
CA GLY A 262 28.52 -80.22 13.21
C GLY A 262 29.44 -79.41 12.29
N ASP A 263 28.91 -78.44 11.53
CA ASP A 263 29.71 -77.51 10.72
C ASP A 263 30.16 -76.30 11.58
N THR A 264 31.26 -76.52 12.31
CA THR A 264 31.76 -75.54 13.29
C THR A 264 32.37 -74.32 12.61
N GLU A 265 33.02 -74.49 11.45
CA GLU A 265 33.67 -73.39 10.73
C GLU A 265 32.64 -72.52 9.98
N GLY A 266 31.65 -73.13 9.31
CA GLY A 266 30.56 -72.38 8.67
C GLY A 266 29.67 -71.64 9.67
N GLY A 267 29.40 -72.25 10.83
CA GLY A 267 28.68 -71.59 11.93
C GLY A 267 29.41 -70.38 12.50
N LYS A 268 30.73 -70.50 12.77
CA LYS A 268 31.56 -69.36 13.23
C LYS A 268 31.61 -68.22 12.22
N ALA A 269 31.73 -68.52 10.93
CA ALA A 269 31.76 -67.51 9.88
C ALA A 269 30.47 -66.67 9.82
N LEU A 270 29.31 -67.31 9.97
CA LEU A 270 28.01 -66.61 10.00
C LEU A 270 27.84 -65.74 11.25
N VAL A 271 28.33 -66.16 12.42
CA VAL A 271 28.33 -65.33 13.64
C VAL A 271 29.19 -64.08 13.45
N VAL A 272 30.37 -64.22 12.83
CA VAL A 272 31.25 -63.08 12.55
C VAL A 272 30.58 -62.10 11.57
N GLY A 273 29.93 -62.61 10.51
CA GLY A 273 29.19 -61.79 9.55
C GLY A 273 28.04 -61.01 10.22
N ALA A 274 27.20 -61.69 11.00
CA ALA A 274 26.11 -61.07 11.76
C ALA A 274 26.63 -59.98 12.73
N HIS A 275 27.76 -60.22 13.40
CA HIS A 275 28.37 -59.24 14.30
C HIS A 275 28.88 -58.00 13.55
N GLN A 276 29.48 -58.17 12.37
CA GLN A 276 29.93 -57.04 11.54
C GLN A 276 28.75 -56.21 11.03
N GLU A 277 27.66 -56.86 10.63
CA GLU A 277 26.45 -56.20 10.14
C GLU A 277 25.75 -55.38 11.24
N ALA A 278 25.66 -55.92 12.46
CA ALA A 278 25.17 -55.18 13.63
C ALA A 278 26.05 -53.94 13.95
N LYS A 279 27.38 -54.08 13.82
CA LYS A 279 28.32 -52.97 14.04
C LYS A 279 28.18 -51.88 12.98
N ALA A 280 27.94 -52.26 11.71
CA ALA A 280 27.69 -51.33 10.62
C ALA A 280 26.38 -50.54 10.84
N ALA A 281 25.30 -51.22 11.22
CA ALA A 281 24.01 -50.58 11.51
C ALA A 281 24.10 -49.57 12.68
N MET A 282 24.80 -49.94 13.76
CA MET A 282 25.02 -49.03 14.90
C MET A 282 25.84 -47.79 14.53
N LYS A 283 26.74 -47.91 13.56
CA LYS A 283 27.52 -46.78 13.04
C LYS A 283 26.63 -45.86 12.22
N GLU A 284 25.80 -46.40 11.34
CA GLU A 284 24.90 -45.63 10.46
C GLU A 284 23.85 -44.85 11.26
N ILE A 285 23.24 -45.45 12.30
CA ILE A 285 22.34 -44.73 13.23
C ILE A 285 23.08 -43.61 13.95
N ARG A 286 24.32 -43.86 14.39
CA ARG A 286 25.13 -42.86 15.10
C ARG A 286 25.52 -41.70 14.19
N ASP A 287 25.82 -41.97 12.93
CA ASP A 287 26.15 -40.95 11.93
C ASP A 287 24.89 -40.13 11.58
N LEU A 288 23.71 -40.75 11.49
CA LEU A 288 22.43 -40.06 11.31
C LEU A 288 22.07 -39.15 12.49
N VAL A 289 22.24 -39.63 13.73
CA VAL A 289 21.98 -38.85 14.95
C VAL A 289 22.97 -37.67 15.12
N ARG A 290 24.16 -37.74 14.51
CA ARG A 290 25.16 -36.67 14.55
C ARG A 290 25.08 -35.69 13.37
N GLY A 291 24.40 -36.08 12.29
CA GLY A 291 24.24 -35.29 11.07
C GLY A 291 22.99 -34.39 11.04
N ILE A 292 22.14 -34.49 12.07
CA ILE A 292 20.97 -33.63 12.35
C ILE A 292 21.34 -32.69 13.49
#